data_AF-A0A834UF61-F1
#
_entry.id   AF-A0A834UF61-F1
#
_cell.length_a   1.000
_cell.length_b   1.000
_cell.length_c   1.000
_cell.angle_alpha   90.00
_cell.angle_beta   90.00
_cell.angle_gamma   90.00
#
_symmetry.space_group_name_H-M   'P 1'
#
loop_
_entity.id
_entity.type
_entity.pdbx_description
1 polymer ?
#
loop_
_entity_poly.entity_id
_entity_poly.type
_entity_poly.pdbx_seq_one_letter_code
_entity_poly.pdbx_strand_id
1 'polypeptide(L)'
;MEDLPDISHLTPEERRIIEEVMIRQKKEEEKANEIMRRKQDEVQVLEETIRARSEKHKKAGVELNATCQVCMKTKFADGIGHNCNYCHIRCCARCGGKVTLRSRRVSFRLDKD
;
A
#
# COMPACT_ATOMS: atom_id res chain seq x y z
N MET A 1 20.69 11.13 -19.83
CA MET A 1 22.14 10.90 -19.95
C MET A 1 22.64 11.07 -18.53
N GLU A 2 22.89 9.98 -17.81
CA GLU A 2 23.48 10.09 -16.47
C GLU A 2 24.90 10.62 -16.68
N ASP A 3 25.15 11.83 -16.22
CA ASP A 3 26.49 12.41 -16.18
C ASP A 3 27.31 11.51 -15.25
N LEU A 4 28.11 10.63 -15.85
CA LEU A 4 29.06 9.83 -15.09
C LEU A 4 29.95 10.78 -14.29
N PRO A 5 30.15 10.54 -12.98
CA PRO A 5 31.03 11.37 -12.17
C PRO A 5 32.43 11.37 -12.79
N ASP A 6 33.02 12.56 -12.96
CA ASP A 6 34.35 12.69 -13.54
C ASP A 6 35.42 12.08 -12.61
N ILE A 7 36.11 11.06 -13.12
CA ILE A 7 37.16 10.30 -12.45
C ILE A 7 38.52 10.47 -13.14
N SER A 8 38.69 11.55 -13.92
CA SER A 8 39.93 11.92 -14.60
C SER A 8 41.11 12.17 -13.66
N HIS A 9 40.84 12.56 -12.41
CA HIS A 9 41.87 12.93 -11.43
C HIS A 9 42.53 11.76 -10.70
N LEU A 10 42.09 10.52 -10.93
CA LEU A 10 42.56 9.35 -10.20
C LEU A 10 43.71 8.65 -10.91
N THR A 11 44.54 7.96 -10.13
CA THR A 11 45.56 7.08 -10.70
C THR A 11 44.90 5.90 -11.45
N PRO A 12 45.58 5.28 -12.42
CA PRO A 12 45.02 4.18 -13.21
C PRO A 12 44.52 3.01 -12.35
N GLU A 13 45.19 2.74 -11.23
CA GLU A 13 44.83 1.67 -10.30
C GLU A 13 43.54 2.00 -9.53
N GLU A 14 43.43 3.22 -8.99
CA GLU A 14 42.23 3.69 -8.29
C GLU A 14 41.00 3.73 -9.22
N ARG A 15 41.20 4.18 -10.47
CA ARG A 15 40.15 4.17 -11.49
C ARG A 15 39.61 2.77 -11.73
N ARG A 16 40.50 1.79 -11.90
CA ARG A 16 40.11 0.40 -12.17
C ARG A 16 39.25 -0.17 -11.04
N ILE A 17 39.60 0.09 -9.79
CA ILE A 17 38.85 -0.38 -8.62
C ILE A 17 37.44 0.23 -8.62
N ILE A 18 37.31 1.52 -8.93
CA ILE A 18 36.01 2.21 -8.98
C ILE A 18 35.16 1.66 -10.13
N GLU A 19 35.72 1.47 -11.32
CA GLU A 19 35.01 0.88 -12.46
C GLU A 19 34.45 -0.51 -12.12
N GLU A 20 35.22 -1.36 -11.44
CA GLU A 20 34.77 -2.68 -10.97
C GLU A 20 33.64 -2.60 -9.93
N VAL A 21 33.62 -1.58 -9.07
CA VAL A 21 32.51 -1.32 -8.13
C VAL A 21 31.26 -0.86 -8.90
N MET A 22 31.40 0.07 -9.84
CA MET A 22 30.29 0.61 -10.64
C MET A 22 29.61 -0.47 -11.47
N ILE A 23 30.39 -1.38 -12.07
CA ILE A 23 29.85 -2.54 -12.82
C ILE A 23 29.01 -3.44 -11.91
N ARG A 24 29.49 -3.73 -10.70
CA ARG A 24 28.74 -4.53 -9.73
C ARG A 24 27.46 -3.81 -9.29
N GLN A 25 27.55 -2.51 -9.02
CA GLN A 25 26.39 -1.71 -8.65
C GLN A 25 25.32 -1.73 -9.74
N LYS A 26 25.71 -1.46 -11.00
CA LYS A 26 24.81 -1.52 -12.15
C LYS A 26 24.14 -2.89 -12.29
N LYS A 27 24.89 -3.98 -12.07
CA LYS A 27 24.34 -5.34 -12.11
C LYS A 27 23.32 -5.59 -11.00
N GLU A 28 23.55 -5.08 -9.79
CA GLU A 28 22.59 -5.17 -8.69
C GLU A 28 21.35 -4.30 -8.95
N GLU A 29 21.51 -3.10 -9.51
CA GLU A 29 20.40 -2.23 -9.91
C GLU A 29 19.53 -2.87 -11.00
N GLU A 30 20.14 -3.53 -12.00
CA GLU A 30 19.40 -4.29 -13.03
C GLU A 30 18.55 -5.41 -12.42
N LYS A 31 19.10 -6.17 -11.46
CA LYS A 31 18.34 -7.20 -10.72
C LYS A 31 17.21 -6.59 -9.90
N ALA A 32 17.47 -5.49 -9.19
CA ALA A 32 16.46 -4.80 -8.39
C ALA A 32 15.31 -4.30 -9.27
N ASN A 33 15.63 -3.74 -10.45
CA ASN A 33 14.65 -3.30 -11.43
C ASN A 33 13.83 -4.46 -11.99
N GLU A 34 14.44 -5.64 -12.22
CA GLU A 34 13.70 -6.84 -12.61
C GLU A 34 12.72 -7.31 -11.53
N ILE A 35 13.14 -7.33 -10.27
CA ILE A 35 12.27 -7.69 -9.14
C ILE A 35 11.11 -6.69 -9.03
N MET A 36 11.40 -5.39 -9.15
CA MET A 36 10.39 -4.34 -9.07
C MET A 36 9.34 -4.48 -10.17
N ARG A 37 9.76 -4.75 -11.41
CA ARG A 37 8.83 -5.05 -12.52
C ARG A 37 7.93 -6.25 -12.21
N ARG A 38 8.50 -7.38 -11.77
CA ARG A 38 7.70 -8.56 -11.40
C ARG A 38 6.69 -8.26 -10.31
N LYS A 39 7.08 -7.51 -9.30
CA LYS A 39 6.17 -7.10 -8.21
C LYS A 39 5.06 -6.18 -8.71
N GLN A 40 5.36 -5.31 -9.67
CA GLN A 40 4.36 -4.46 -10.29
C GLN A 40 3.33 -5.27 -11.08
N ASP A 41 3.76 -6.29 -11.82
CA ASP A 41 2.88 -7.22 -12.52
C ASP A 41 2.00 -8.04 -11.55
N GLU A 42 2.61 -8.56 -10.46
CA GLU A 42 1.86 -9.25 -9.39
C GLU A 42 0.76 -8.37 -8.79
N VAL A 43 1.08 -7.09 -8.52
CA VAL A 43 0.10 -6.12 -8.00
C VAL A 43 -1.03 -5.88 -8.99
N GLN A 44 -0.74 -5.72 -10.28
CA GLN A 44 -1.78 -5.53 -11.30
C GLN A 44 -2.75 -6.70 -11.36
N VAL A 45 -2.26 -7.94 -11.36
CA VAL A 45 -3.11 -9.15 -11.38
C VAL A 45 -3.98 -9.23 -10.12
N LEU A 46 -3.43 -8.87 -8.96
CA LEU A 46 -4.19 -8.82 -7.70
C LEU A 46 -5.29 -7.77 -7.74
N GLU A 47 -5.01 -6.57 -8.26
CA GLU A 47 -6.00 -5.51 -8.44
C GLU A 47 -7.15 -5.96 -9.35
N GLU A 48 -6.85 -6.59 -10.49
CA GLU A 48 -7.86 -7.14 -11.39
C GLU A 48 -8.72 -8.21 -10.71
N THR A 49 -8.09 -9.10 -9.95
CA THR A 49 -8.77 -10.14 -9.17
C THR A 49 -9.72 -9.53 -8.13
N ILE A 50 -9.27 -8.50 -7.40
CA ILE A 50 -10.08 -7.77 -6.42
C ILE A 50 -11.27 -7.09 -7.13
N ARG A 51 -11.05 -6.43 -8.27
CA ARG A 51 -12.11 -5.79 -9.07
C ARG A 51 -13.15 -6.81 -9.53
N ALA A 52 -12.72 -7.94 -10.11
CA ALA A 52 -13.61 -9.00 -10.58
C ALA A 52 -14.44 -9.61 -9.43
N ARG A 53 -13.82 -9.79 -8.25
CA ARG A 53 -14.52 -10.23 -7.05
C ARG A 53 -15.55 -9.19 -6.59
N SER A 54 -15.15 -7.92 -6.50
CA SER A 54 -16.04 -6.82 -6.11
C SER A 54 -17.29 -6.73 -6.99
N GLU A 55 -17.12 -6.82 -8.32
CA GLU A 55 -18.24 -6.83 -9.27
C GLU A 55 -19.18 -8.03 -9.09
N LYS A 56 -18.63 -9.23 -8.80
CA LYS A 56 -19.45 -10.41 -8.49
C LYS A 56 -20.27 -10.21 -7.19
N HIS A 57 -19.66 -9.65 -6.15
CA HIS A 57 -20.36 -9.34 -4.90
C HIS A 57 -21.47 -8.29 -5.11
N LYS A 58 -21.20 -7.25 -5.92
CA LYS A 58 -22.18 -6.23 -6.29
C LYS A 58 -23.38 -6.83 -7.05
N LYS A 59 -23.14 -7.70 -8.03
CA LYS A 59 -24.19 -8.42 -8.77
C LYS A 59 -25.01 -9.37 -7.88
N ALA A 60 -24.41 -9.91 -6.83
CA ALA A 60 -25.09 -10.74 -5.83
C ALA A 60 -25.92 -9.93 -4.81
N GLY A 61 -26.06 -8.61 -5.00
CA GLY A 61 -26.80 -7.74 -4.07
C GLY A 61 -26.12 -7.57 -2.71
N VAL A 62 -24.85 -7.98 -2.59
CA VAL A 62 -24.06 -7.78 -1.38
C VAL A 62 -23.50 -6.37 -1.44
N GLU A 63 -24.25 -5.39 -0.91
CA GLU A 63 -23.71 -4.06 -0.70
C GLU A 63 -22.59 -4.12 0.35
N LEU A 64 -21.33 -3.98 -0.08
CA LEU A 64 -20.16 -3.83 0.79
C LEU A 64 -20.30 -2.66 1.78
N ASN A 65 -21.21 -1.73 1.48
CA ASN A 65 -21.57 -0.58 2.31
C ASN A 65 -22.30 -0.99 3.60
N ALA A 66 -22.91 -2.18 3.61
CA ALA A 66 -23.69 -2.74 4.70
C ALA A 66 -22.91 -3.73 5.56
N THR A 67 -21.57 -3.80 5.46
CA THR A 67 -20.75 -4.69 6.31
C THR A 67 -19.50 -3.98 6.82
N CYS A 68 -19.07 -4.31 8.04
CA CYS A 68 -17.84 -3.80 8.62
C CYS A 68 -16.62 -4.24 7.80
N GLN A 69 -15.81 -3.27 7.35
CA GLN A 69 -14.66 -3.52 6.49
C GLN A 69 -13.46 -4.12 7.22
N VAL A 70 -13.46 -4.12 8.56
CA VAL A 70 -12.40 -4.74 9.37
C VAL A 70 -12.66 -6.24 9.57
N CYS A 71 -13.79 -6.62 10.18
CA CYS A 71 -14.09 -8.02 10.47
C CYS A 71 -14.84 -8.77 9.37
N MET A 72 -15.45 -8.07 8.39
CA MET A 72 -16.36 -8.62 7.36
C MET A 72 -17.50 -9.51 7.88
N LYS A 73 -17.78 -9.48 9.19
CA LYS A 73 -18.81 -10.29 9.87
C LYS A 73 -20.04 -9.46 10.21
N THR A 74 -19.82 -8.29 10.81
CA THR A 74 -20.92 -7.43 11.27
C THR A 74 -21.55 -6.74 10.08
N LYS A 75 -22.83 -7.03 9.81
CA LYS A 75 -23.65 -6.27 8.88
C LYS A 75 -24.25 -5.05 9.56
N PHE A 76 -24.34 -3.94 8.85
CA PHE A 76 -24.96 -2.70 9.27
C PHE A 76 -26.40 -2.66 8.76
N ALA A 77 -27.34 -2.26 9.61
CA ALA A 77 -28.67 -1.87 9.17
C ALA A 77 -28.64 -0.37 8.80
N ASP A 78 -29.25 0.00 7.67
CA ASP A 78 -29.55 1.39 7.25
C ASP A 78 -28.43 2.43 7.48
N GLY A 79 -27.18 2.07 7.16
CA GLY A 79 -26.04 2.99 7.24
C GLY A 79 -25.43 3.19 8.64
N ILE A 80 -25.85 2.40 9.64
CA ILE A 80 -25.32 2.46 11.00
C ILE A 80 -23.93 1.81 11.05
N GLY A 81 -22.88 2.63 10.99
CA GLY A 81 -21.47 2.23 11.12
C GLY A 81 -20.57 3.43 11.41
N HIS A 82 -19.36 3.20 11.93
CA HIS A 82 -18.43 4.28 12.29
C HIS A 82 -17.34 4.43 11.25
N ASN A 83 -17.18 5.64 10.71
CA ASN A 83 -16.07 5.97 9.81
C ASN A 83 -14.87 6.42 10.64
N CYS A 84 -13.75 5.72 10.51
CA CYS A 84 -12.49 6.12 11.15
C CYS A 84 -12.03 7.48 10.62
N ASN A 85 -11.68 8.41 11.50
CA ASN A 85 -11.21 9.74 11.12
C ASN A 85 -9.85 9.75 10.41
N TYR A 86 -9.08 8.66 10.49
CA TYR A 86 -7.73 8.59 9.91
C TYR A 86 -7.70 7.92 8.54
N CYS A 87 -8.40 6.81 8.38
CA CYS A 87 -8.36 5.99 7.16
C CYS A 87 -9.70 5.91 6.43
N HIS A 88 -10.75 6.55 6.95
CA HIS A 88 -12.12 6.55 6.41
C HIS A 88 -12.78 5.17 6.24
N ILE A 89 -12.13 4.10 6.70
CA ILE A 89 -12.67 2.74 6.79
C ILE A 89 -13.93 2.73 7.66
N ARG A 90 -14.99 2.06 7.18
CA ARG A 90 -16.22 1.86 7.93
C ARG A 90 -16.13 0.62 8.80
N CYS A 91 -16.25 0.80 10.11
CA CYS A 91 -16.08 -0.24 11.11
C CYS A 91 -17.32 -0.38 12.02
N CYS A 92 -17.48 -1.56 12.64
CA CYS A 92 -18.46 -1.75 13.71
C CYS A 92 -17.90 -1.28 15.05
N ALA A 93 -18.77 -1.14 16.05
CA ALA A 93 -18.40 -0.72 17.40
C ALA A 93 -17.43 -1.68 18.14
N ARG A 94 -17.10 -2.84 17.56
CA ARG A 94 -16.10 -3.78 18.09
C ARG A 94 -14.74 -3.66 17.41
N CYS A 95 -14.68 -3.06 16.22
CA CYS A 95 -13.44 -2.89 15.46
C CYS A 95 -12.93 -1.44 15.50
N GLY A 96 -13.60 -0.58 16.26
CA GLY A 96 -13.23 0.82 16.40
C GLY A 96 -13.87 1.46 17.62
N GLY A 97 -13.16 2.42 18.19
CA GLY A 97 -13.51 3.12 19.40
C GLY A 97 -13.86 4.59 19.16
N LYS A 98 -14.72 5.12 20.03
CA LYS A 98 -15.03 6.55 20.10
C LYS A 98 -13.91 7.29 20.83
N VAL A 99 -13.33 8.30 20.19
CA VAL A 99 -12.36 9.22 20.79
C VAL A 99 -13.08 10.52 21.14
N THR A 100 -13.03 10.90 22.42
CA THR A 100 -13.56 12.17 22.92
C THR A 100 -12.48 13.24 22.84
N LEU A 101 -12.70 14.24 21.99
CA LEU A 101 -11.87 15.45 21.95
C LEU A 101 -12.51 16.51 22.86
N ARG A 102 -11.71 17.49 23.33
CA ARG A 102 -12.22 18.64 24.12
C ARG A 102 -13.26 19.48 23.34
N SER A 103 -13.22 19.41 22.00
CA SER A 103 -14.27 19.96 21.14
C SER A 103 -15.51 19.06 21.16
N ARG A 104 -16.72 19.64 21.02
CA ARG A 104 -17.99 18.88 20.91
C ARG A 104 -18.10 17.94 19.70
N ARG A 105 -17.04 17.77 18.88
CA ARG A 105 -17.00 16.84 17.76
C ARG A 105 -16.64 15.42 18.22
N VAL A 106 -17.42 14.44 17.77
CA VAL A 106 -17.16 13.02 17.99
C VAL A 106 -16.21 12.51 16.91
N SER A 107 -15.14 11.83 17.31
CA SER A 107 -14.22 11.16 16.38
C SER A 107 -14.16 9.66 16.66
N PHE A 108 -13.90 8.87 15.62
CA PHE A 108 -13.74 7.41 15.70
C PHE A 108 -12.36 7.01 15.19
N ARG A 109 -11.75 6.01 15.84
CA ARG A 109 -10.48 5.41 15.43
C ARG A 109 -10.66 3.89 15.36
N LEU A 110 -9.94 3.22 14.46
CA LEU A 110 -9.88 1.75 14.46
C LEU A 110 -9.09 1.27 15.66
N ASP A 111 -9.61 0.25 16.33
CA ASP A 111 -8.88 -0.45 17.37
C ASP A 111 -8.00 -1.49 16.67
N LYS A 112 -6.68 -1.32 16.78
CA LYS A 112 -5.72 -2.33 16.34
C LYS A 112 -5.55 -3.28 17.51
N ASP A 113 -6.15 -4.46 17.42
CA ASP A 113 -5.65 -5.63 18.16
C ASP A 113 -4.33 -6.07 17.52
#